data_AF-A0A933TIM9-F1
#
_entry.id   AF-A0A933TIM9-F1
#
_cell.length_a   1.000
_cell.length_b   1.000
_cell.length_c   1.000
_cell.angle_alpha   90.00
_cell.angle_beta   90.00
_cell.angle_gamma   90.00
#
_symmetry.space_group_name_H-M   'P 1'
#
loop_
_entity.id
_entity.type
_entity.pdbx_description
1 polymer ?
#
loop_
_entity_poly.entity_id
_entity_poly.type
_entity_poly.pdbx_seq_one_letter_code
_entity_poly.pdbx_strand_id
1 'polypeptide(L)'
;MAMLAAALAALAWLDVSTGGEANPQAALGELGTPVRKTYVAPTPVPPGVRLSPTPRPTFSAGAAAARGTASERDFKRREDLLLLLDAANKLKARDGAYPSTTKNVQTLCKYKEADTGCKLKEIIGGELPADPLGNELGYWYQSDGETIKIYASLEGTVPVELLCPTSDEELKKHSNLICITAP
;
A
#
# COMPACT_ATOMS: atom_id res chain seq x y z
N MET A 1 29.53 -35.32 -5.34
CA MET A 1 29.78 -34.13 -6.18
C MET A 1 29.18 -34.23 -7.59
N ALA A 2 29.04 -35.42 -8.20
CA ALA A 2 28.47 -35.54 -9.55
C ALA A 2 27.00 -35.10 -9.71
N MET A 3 26.16 -35.22 -8.67
CA MET A 3 24.75 -34.78 -8.75
C MET A 3 24.58 -33.25 -8.75
N LEU A 4 25.51 -32.48 -8.16
CA LEU A 4 25.40 -31.02 -8.11
C LEU A 4 25.64 -30.38 -9.48
N ALA A 5 26.50 -31.01 -10.29
CA ALA A 5 26.79 -30.55 -11.66
C ALA A 5 25.61 -30.76 -12.62
N ALA A 6 24.85 -31.85 -12.45
CA ALA A 6 23.68 -32.13 -13.31
C ALA A 6 22.51 -31.16 -13.06
N ALA A 7 22.30 -30.74 -11.81
CA ALA A 7 21.24 -29.77 -11.47
C ALA A 7 21.54 -28.37 -12.04
N LEU A 8 22.80 -27.94 -12.04
CA LEU A 8 23.21 -26.65 -12.62
C LEU A 8 23.09 -26.63 -14.15
N ALA A 9 23.39 -27.76 -14.82
CA ALA A 9 23.23 -27.86 -16.27
C ALA A 9 21.76 -27.80 -16.73
N ALA A 10 20.83 -28.35 -15.94
CA ALA A 10 19.39 -28.29 -16.24
C ALA A 10 18.81 -26.88 -16.09
N LEU A 11 19.28 -26.10 -15.10
CA LEU A 11 18.86 -24.71 -14.92
C LEU A 11 19.38 -23.79 -16.03
N ALA A 12 20.60 -24.01 -16.52
CA ALA A 12 21.15 -23.24 -17.65
C ALA A 12 20.43 -23.50 -18.98
N TRP A 13 19.82 -24.67 -19.16
CA TRP A 13 19.08 -25.01 -20.38
C TRP A 13 17.69 -24.38 -20.46
N LEU A 14 17.02 -24.16 -19.32
CA LEU A 14 15.72 -23.47 -19.34
C LEU A 14 15.84 -22.01 -19.79
N ASP A 15 16.91 -21.32 -19.38
CA ASP A 15 17.11 -19.89 -19.69
C ASP A 15 17.33 -19.62 -21.19
N VAL A 16 17.93 -20.57 -21.91
CA VAL A 16 18.16 -20.44 -23.36
C VAL A 16 16.89 -20.64 -24.19
N SER A 17 15.91 -21.39 -23.69
CA SER A 17 14.70 -21.73 -24.44
C SER A 17 13.56 -20.72 -24.30
N THR A 18 13.63 -19.83 -23.31
CA THR A 18 12.63 -18.77 -23.08
C THR A 18 13.17 -17.37 -23.36
N GLY A 19 14.25 -17.25 -24.14
CA GLY A 19 14.69 -16.00 -24.76
C GLY A 19 13.65 -15.48 -25.76
N GLY A 20 12.46 -15.15 -25.27
CA GLY A 20 11.43 -14.44 -25.99
C GLY A 20 11.98 -13.05 -26.26
N GLU A 21 12.18 -12.76 -27.53
CA GLU A 21 12.42 -11.43 -28.05
C GLU A 21 11.39 -10.49 -27.41
N ALA A 22 11.84 -9.66 -26.47
CA ALA A 22 11.06 -8.58 -25.96
C ALA A 22 10.79 -7.64 -27.14
N ASN A 23 9.65 -7.84 -27.79
CA ASN A 23 9.16 -6.97 -28.84
C ASN A 23 9.13 -5.57 -28.24
N PRO A 24 10.01 -4.64 -28.66
CA PRO A 24 10.08 -3.33 -28.04
C PRO A 24 8.70 -2.71 -28.14
N GLN A 25 8.13 -2.33 -27.00
CA GLN A 25 6.87 -1.59 -26.99
C GLN A 25 7.01 -0.44 -27.98
N ALA A 26 6.01 -0.34 -28.86
CA ALA A 26 5.95 0.66 -29.91
C ALA A 26 6.45 1.99 -29.36
N ALA A 27 7.46 2.55 -30.03
CA ALA A 27 8.08 3.79 -29.65
C ALA A 27 6.99 4.82 -29.30
N LEU A 28 7.19 5.52 -28.19
CA LEU A 28 6.48 6.72 -27.74
C LEU A 28 6.60 7.90 -28.73
N GLY A 29 6.66 7.61 -30.04
CA GLY A 29 6.68 8.57 -31.12
C GLY A 29 5.33 8.57 -31.82
N GLU A 30 4.33 9.20 -31.19
CA GLU A 30 3.24 9.93 -31.87
C GLU A 30 2.27 10.60 -30.87
N LEU A 31 2.75 11.03 -29.70
CA LEU A 31 2.09 12.12 -28.99
C LEU A 31 2.32 13.39 -29.81
N GLY A 32 1.46 13.59 -30.80
CA GLY A 32 1.42 14.77 -31.64
C GLY A 32 1.59 15.98 -30.73
N THR A 33 2.61 16.80 -31.02
CA THR A 33 2.82 18.06 -30.33
C THR A 33 1.47 18.75 -30.25
N PRO A 34 0.95 19.09 -29.05
CA PRO A 34 -0.33 19.74 -28.96
C PRO A 34 -0.24 20.98 -29.81
N VAL A 35 -1.07 21.03 -30.86
CA VAL A 35 -1.20 22.21 -31.72
C VAL A 35 -1.44 23.36 -30.76
N ARG A 36 -0.43 24.23 -30.61
CA ARG A 36 -0.53 25.42 -29.77
C ARG A 36 -1.72 26.18 -30.33
N LYS A 37 -2.87 26.09 -29.64
CA LYS A 37 -4.02 26.93 -29.97
C LYS A 37 -3.52 28.35 -29.98
N THR A 38 -3.85 29.09 -31.04
CA THR A 38 -3.51 30.49 -31.22
C THR A 38 -3.79 31.22 -29.91
N TYR A 39 -2.79 31.92 -29.39
CA TYR A 39 -2.95 32.70 -28.17
C TYR A 39 -4.05 33.73 -28.39
N VAL A 40 -5.19 33.55 -27.71
CA VAL A 40 -6.26 34.55 -27.67
C VAL A 40 -5.96 35.44 -26.48
N ALA A 41 -5.58 36.69 -26.75
CA ALA A 41 -5.36 37.67 -25.69
C ALA A 41 -6.66 37.84 -24.88
N PRO A 42 -6.58 37.89 -23.54
CA PRO A 42 -7.75 38.12 -22.71
C PRO A 42 -8.36 39.48 -23.04
N THR A 43 -9.67 39.51 -23.29
CA THR A 43 -10.42 40.76 -23.51
C THR A 43 -10.27 41.65 -22.28
N PRO A 44 -9.87 42.92 -22.43
CA PRO A 44 -9.73 43.83 -21.30
C PRO A 44 -11.08 44.00 -20.60
N VAL A 45 -11.10 43.76 -19.28
CA VAL A 45 -12.30 43.94 -18.46
C VAL A 45 -12.53 45.46 -18.29
N PRO A 46 -13.74 45.98 -18.56
CA PRO A 46 -14.05 47.38 -18.36
C PRO A 46 -13.84 47.80 -16.90
N PRO A 47 -13.21 48.96 -16.63
CA PRO A 47 -13.09 49.48 -15.28
C PRO A 47 -14.49 49.72 -14.67
N GLY A 48 -14.78 49.09 -13.52
CA GLY A 48 -16.02 49.27 -12.77
C GLY A 48 -16.92 48.03 -12.65
N VAL A 49 -16.65 46.94 -13.39
CA VAL A 49 -17.43 45.69 -13.25
C VAL A 49 -16.85 44.87 -12.10
N ARG A 50 -17.45 44.96 -10.91
CA ARG A 50 -17.22 44.00 -9.83
C ARG A 50 -18.01 42.72 -10.15
N LEU A 51 -17.32 41.69 -10.64
CA LEU A 51 -17.91 40.36 -10.75
C LEU A 51 -18.15 39.85 -9.33
N SER A 52 -19.42 39.66 -8.95
CA SER A 52 -19.75 38.92 -7.72
C SER A 52 -19.14 37.52 -7.84
N PRO A 53 -18.29 37.09 -6.89
CA PRO A 53 -17.71 35.76 -6.93
C PRO A 53 -18.84 34.75 -6.95
N THR A 54 -18.99 34.03 -8.06
CA THR A 54 -19.90 32.90 -8.14
C THR A 54 -19.33 31.83 -7.23
N PRO A 55 -20.06 31.34 -6.20
CA PRO A 55 -19.56 30.27 -5.37
C PRO A 55 -19.26 29.08 -6.28
N ARG A 56 -17.98 28.73 -6.39
CA ARG A 56 -17.57 27.51 -7.08
C ARG A 56 -18.21 26.36 -6.31
N PRO A 57 -18.92 25.43 -6.96
CA PRO A 57 -19.37 24.22 -6.28
C PRO A 57 -18.13 23.54 -5.71
N THR A 58 -18.02 23.57 -4.37
CA THR A 58 -17.07 22.73 -3.66
C THR A 58 -17.60 21.33 -3.87
N PHE A 59 -17.05 20.61 -4.82
CA PHE A 59 -17.16 19.16 -4.78
C PHE A 59 -16.52 18.78 -3.45
N SER A 60 -17.35 18.41 -2.48
CA SER A 60 -16.88 17.57 -1.38
C SER A 60 -16.13 16.46 -2.07
N ALA A 61 -14.84 16.30 -1.79
CA ALA A 61 -14.12 15.12 -2.15
C ALA A 61 -14.77 13.98 -1.37
N GLY A 62 -15.94 13.53 -1.84
CA GLY A 62 -16.65 12.41 -1.27
C GLY A 62 -15.64 11.29 -1.27
N ALA A 63 -15.40 10.72 -0.08
CA ALA A 63 -14.49 9.61 0.15
C ALA A 63 -14.56 8.71 -1.08
N ALA A 64 -13.44 8.63 -1.82
CA ALA A 64 -13.41 7.97 -3.11
C ALA A 64 -14.09 6.61 -2.93
N ALA A 65 -15.25 6.42 -3.56
CA ALA A 65 -16.09 5.26 -3.29
C ALA A 65 -15.20 4.02 -3.37
N ALA A 66 -15.20 3.21 -2.31
CA ALA A 66 -14.37 2.03 -2.19
C ALA A 66 -14.47 1.23 -3.50
N ARG A 67 -13.36 1.16 -4.24
CA ARG A 67 -13.37 0.51 -5.57
C ARG A 67 -13.25 -1.01 -5.39
N GLY A 68 -13.84 -1.76 -6.30
CA GLY A 68 -13.77 -3.21 -6.36
C GLY A 68 -14.84 -3.94 -5.52
N THR A 69 -14.76 -5.27 -5.55
CA THR A 69 -15.55 -6.20 -4.73
C THR A 69 -14.88 -6.40 -3.36
N ALA A 70 -15.62 -6.94 -2.38
CA ALA A 70 -15.04 -7.28 -1.07
C ALA A 70 -13.85 -8.25 -1.20
N SER A 71 -13.94 -9.23 -2.10
CA SER A 71 -12.85 -10.18 -2.35
C SER A 71 -11.59 -9.52 -2.92
N GLU A 72 -11.73 -8.56 -3.83
CA GLU A 72 -10.58 -7.83 -4.39
C GLU A 72 -9.92 -6.95 -3.32
N ARG A 73 -10.71 -6.29 -2.47
CA ARG A 73 -10.19 -5.50 -1.35
C ARG A 73 -9.50 -6.37 -0.31
N ASP A 74 -10.06 -7.54 0.01
CA ASP A 74 -9.46 -8.48 0.94
C ASP A 74 -8.16 -9.09 0.41
N PHE A 75 -8.09 -9.36 -0.89
CA PHE A 75 -6.85 -9.76 -1.55
C PHE A 75 -5.80 -8.65 -1.42
N LYS A 76 -6.17 -7.41 -1.69
CA LYS A 76 -5.28 -6.25 -1.52
C LYS A 76 -4.80 -6.08 -0.06
N ARG A 77 -5.66 -6.28 0.94
CA ARG A 77 -5.26 -6.27 2.36
C ARG A 77 -4.20 -7.33 2.68
N ARG A 78 -4.29 -8.52 2.08
CA ARG A 78 -3.29 -9.58 2.25
C ARG A 78 -1.96 -9.24 1.59
N GLU A 79 -1.99 -8.65 0.39
CA GLU A 79 -0.78 -8.12 -0.26
C GLU A 79 -0.13 -7.03 0.59
N ASP A 80 -0.93 -6.13 1.16
CA ASP A 80 -0.45 -5.06 2.03
C ASP A 80 0.23 -5.61 3.29
N LEU A 81 -0.32 -6.65 3.92
CA LEU A 81 0.34 -7.31 5.05
C LEU A 81 1.73 -7.86 4.68
N LEU A 82 1.90 -8.43 3.48
CA LEU A 82 3.20 -8.93 3.02
C LEU A 82 4.18 -7.78 2.76
N LEU A 83 3.73 -6.69 2.12
CA LEU A 83 4.54 -5.50 1.89
C LEU A 83 5.00 -4.87 3.21
N LEU A 84 4.09 -4.75 4.17
CA LEU A 84 4.37 -4.18 5.49
C LEU A 84 5.33 -5.06 6.29
N LEU A 85 5.20 -6.38 6.20
CA LEU A 85 6.14 -7.29 6.83
C LEU A 85 7.53 -7.19 6.21
N ASP A 86 7.64 -7.15 4.88
CA ASP A 86 8.91 -6.95 4.18
C ASP A 86 9.59 -5.64 4.62
N ALA A 87 8.82 -4.55 4.67
CA ALA A 87 9.30 -3.26 5.16
C ALA A 87 9.80 -3.34 6.62
N ALA A 88 9.05 -4.03 7.49
CA ALA A 88 9.45 -4.22 8.88
C ALA A 88 10.73 -5.05 9.01
N ASN A 89 10.89 -6.11 8.22
CA ASN A 89 12.08 -6.96 8.23
C ASN A 89 13.32 -6.19 7.77
N LYS A 90 13.19 -5.37 6.72
CA LYS A 90 14.25 -4.46 6.26
C LYS A 90 14.60 -3.42 7.32
N LEU A 91 13.59 -2.88 8.02
CA LEU A 91 13.80 -1.93 9.11
C LEU A 91 14.56 -2.59 10.28
N LYS A 92 14.17 -3.81 10.66
CA LYS A 92 14.89 -4.60 11.67
C LYS A 92 16.32 -4.92 11.26
N ALA A 93 16.55 -5.26 9.98
CA ALA A 93 17.89 -5.50 9.48
C ALA A 93 18.78 -4.24 9.54
N ARG A 94 18.18 -3.04 9.37
CA ARG A 94 18.86 -1.74 9.47
C ARG A 94 19.14 -1.34 10.92
N ASP A 95 18.13 -1.45 11.79
CA ASP A 95 18.14 -0.85 13.13
C ASP A 95 18.44 -1.87 14.24
N GLY A 96 18.51 -3.16 13.90
CA GLY A 96 18.75 -4.28 14.82
C GLY A 96 17.49 -4.77 15.55
N ALA A 97 16.37 -4.03 15.50
CA ALA A 97 15.12 -4.37 16.15
C ALA A 97 13.92 -3.83 15.36
N TYR A 98 12.74 -4.44 15.54
CA TYR A 98 11.50 -3.83 15.07
C TYR A 98 11.16 -2.57 15.91
N PRO A 99 10.45 -1.58 15.34
CA PRO A 99 9.92 -0.47 16.13
C PRO A 99 8.99 -0.96 17.24
N SER A 100 9.43 -0.90 18.50
CA SER A 100 8.65 -1.48 19.61
C SER A 100 7.45 -0.61 19.97
N THR A 101 6.30 -1.24 20.18
CA THR A 101 5.11 -0.63 20.81
C THR A 101 4.95 -1.08 22.26
N THR A 102 6.00 -1.64 22.86
CA THR A 102 5.97 -2.23 24.21
C THR A 102 4.84 -3.25 24.39
N LYS A 103 4.58 -4.05 23.34
CA LYS A 103 3.48 -5.03 23.26
C LYS A 103 2.07 -4.43 23.21
N ASN A 104 1.92 -3.12 23.06
CA ASN A 104 0.61 -2.51 22.84
C ASN A 104 0.24 -2.57 21.35
N VAL A 105 -1.05 -2.72 21.07
CA VAL A 105 -1.57 -2.58 19.70
C VAL A 105 -1.68 -1.07 19.39
N GLN A 106 -1.17 -0.65 18.23
CA GLN A 106 -1.33 0.70 17.71
C GLN A 106 -1.91 0.65 16.30
N THR A 107 -2.53 1.72 15.85
CA THR A 107 -2.87 1.88 14.43
C THR A 107 -1.61 1.96 13.58
N LEU A 108 -1.70 1.50 12.33
CA LEU A 108 -0.58 1.59 11.41
C LEU A 108 -0.48 3.01 10.81
N CYS A 109 0.09 3.93 11.60
CA CYS A 109 0.38 5.31 11.20
C CYS A 109 -0.85 6.20 10.92
N LYS A 110 -1.91 6.05 11.70
CA LYS A 110 -3.00 7.02 11.72
C LYS A 110 -2.56 8.31 12.43
N TYR A 111 -1.88 8.15 13.56
CA TYR A 111 -1.37 9.26 14.36
C TYR A 111 0.12 9.43 14.10
N LYS A 112 0.48 10.24 13.10
CA LYS A 112 1.86 10.37 12.57
C LYS A 112 2.97 10.56 13.62
N GLU A 113 2.64 11.23 14.71
CA GLU A 113 3.59 11.59 15.78
C GLU A 113 3.66 10.54 16.90
N ALA A 114 2.64 9.68 17.03
CA ALA A 114 2.47 8.75 18.14
C ALA A 114 2.57 7.27 17.72
N ASP A 115 2.20 6.95 16.48
CA ASP A 115 2.18 5.58 15.98
C ASP A 115 3.58 5.15 15.53
N THR A 116 4.12 4.16 16.24
CA THR A 116 5.47 3.65 15.99
C THR A 116 5.58 3.00 14.60
N GLY A 117 4.48 2.45 14.09
CA GLY A 117 4.38 1.86 12.75
C GLY A 117 4.66 2.85 11.60
N CYS A 118 4.62 4.16 11.85
CA CYS A 118 4.96 5.17 10.83
C CYS A 118 6.38 5.04 10.27
N LYS A 119 7.31 4.48 11.04
CA LYS A 119 8.71 4.30 10.60
C LYS A 119 8.85 3.39 9.37
N LEU A 120 7.87 2.52 9.11
CA LEU A 120 7.87 1.66 7.92
C LEU A 120 7.84 2.46 6.61
N LYS A 121 7.34 3.71 6.67
CA LYS A 121 7.29 4.63 5.53
C LYS A 121 8.67 4.90 4.92
N GLU A 122 9.69 4.97 5.77
CA GLU A 122 11.08 5.21 5.37
C GLU A 122 11.62 4.11 4.46
N ILE A 123 11.21 2.86 4.71
CA ILE A 123 11.64 1.69 3.94
C ILE A 123 10.83 1.54 2.65
N ILE A 124 9.53 1.81 2.71
CA ILE A 124 8.64 1.73 1.54
C ILE A 124 8.96 2.83 0.51
N GLY A 125 9.47 3.97 0.95
CA GLY A 125 9.83 5.09 0.06
C GLY A 125 8.61 5.84 -0.50
N GLY A 126 7.47 5.73 0.16
CA GLY A 126 6.19 6.30 -0.27
C GLY A 126 5.18 6.38 0.87
N GLU A 127 3.90 6.60 0.60
CA GLU A 127 2.86 6.47 1.63
C GLU A 127 2.66 5.01 2.03
N LEU A 128 2.26 4.78 3.29
CA LEU A 128 1.85 3.45 3.71
C LEU A 128 0.56 3.04 2.99
N PRO A 129 0.34 1.73 2.77
CA PRO A 129 -0.91 1.24 2.24
C PRO A 129 -2.10 1.73 3.07
N ALA A 130 -3.06 2.37 2.40
CA ALA A 130 -4.33 2.72 3.00
C ALA A 130 -5.32 1.57 2.83
N ASP A 131 -6.28 1.44 3.75
CA ASP A 131 -7.36 0.47 3.59
C ASP A 131 -8.13 0.75 2.28
N PRO A 132 -8.46 -0.26 1.46
CA PRO A 132 -9.19 -0.05 0.22
C PRO A 132 -10.60 0.56 0.38
N LEU A 133 -11.17 0.57 1.59
CA LEU A 133 -12.41 1.29 1.90
C LEU A 133 -12.20 2.79 2.15
N GLY A 134 -10.96 3.28 2.14
CA GLY A 134 -10.62 4.66 2.47
C GLY A 134 -10.70 4.97 3.97
N ASN A 135 -10.81 3.95 4.82
CA ASN A 135 -10.80 4.11 6.27
C ASN A 135 -9.35 4.16 6.77
N GLU A 136 -9.03 5.13 7.63
CA GLU A 136 -7.70 5.24 8.26
C GLU A 136 -7.42 4.14 9.32
N LEU A 137 -8.31 3.15 9.46
CA LEU A 137 -8.30 2.12 10.51
C LEU A 137 -8.26 0.68 9.94
N GLY A 138 -7.64 0.47 8.78
CA GLY A 138 -7.58 -0.89 8.18
C GLY A 138 -6.46 -1.79 8.71
N TYR A 139 -5.42 -1.19 9.29
CA TYR A 139 -4.20 -1.90 9.68
C TYR A 139 -3.75 -1.52 11.08
N TRP A 140 -3.26 -2.51 11.82
CA TRP A 140 -2.70 -2.34 13.17
C TRP A 140 -1.34 -3.02 13.31
N TYR A 141 -0.60 -2.57 14.30
CA TYR A 141 0.80 -2.90 14.52
C TYR A 141 1.04 -3.21 16.00
N GLN A 142 1.73 -4.32 16.29
CA GLN A 142 2.18 -4.68 17.63
C GLN A 142 3.60 -5.23 17.54
N SER A 143 4.50 -4.78 18.41
CA SER A 143 5.88 -5.24 18.44
C SER A 143 6.47 -5.11 19.84
N ASP A 144 7.34 -6.06 20.21
CA ASP A 144 8.20 -5.95 21.41
C ASP A 144 9.66 -5.61 21.08
N GLY A 145 9.98 -5.41 19.81
CA GLY A 145 11.33 -5.14 19.30
C GLY A 145 12.02 -6.37 18.74
N GLU A 146 11.68 -7.56 19.25
CA GLU A 146 12.16 -8.83 18.71
C GLU A 146 11.15 -9.40 17.74
N THR A 147 9.89 -9.50 18.15
CA THR A 147 8.78 -10.00 17.34
C THR A 147 7.87 -8.88 16.87
N ILE A 148 7.27 -9.08 15.70
CA ILE A 148 6.26 -8.17 15.13
C ILE A 148 5.00 -8.95 14.76
N LYS A 149 3.85 -8.31 14.96
CA LYS A 149 2.56 -8.75 14.45
C LYS A 149 1.84 -7.58 13.78
N ILE A 150 1.40 -7.79 12.54
CA ILE A 150 0.66 -6.80 11.74
C ILE A 150 -0.72 -7.38 11.45
N TYR A 151 -1.76 -6.59 11.70
CA TYR A 151 -3.15 -7.01 11.61
C TYR A 151 -3.87 -6.31 10.46
N ALA A 152 -4.87 -6.98 9.88
CA ALA A 152 -5.84 -6.39 8.97
C ALA A 152 -7.23 -6.97 9.23
N SER A 153 -8.27 -6.16 9.08
CA SER A 153 -9.66 -6.61 9.14
C SER A 153 -10.17 -6.87 7.73
N LEU A 154 -10.59 -8.10 7.43
CA LEU A 154 -11.21 -8.43 6.15
C LEU A 154 -12.71 -8.15 6.16
N GLU A 155 -13.29 -8.01 4.97
CA GLU A 155 -14.75 -7.87 4.79
C GLU A 155 -15.43 -9.24 4.71
N GLY A 156 -14.81 -10.19 4.01
CA GLY A 156 -15.29 -11.56 3.90
C GLY A 156 -15.08 -12.38 5.16
N THR A 157 -15.88 -13.43 5.32
CA THR A 157 -15.73 -14.40 6.41
C THR A 157 -14.38 -15.11 6.30
N VAL A 158 -13.68 -15.20 7.43
CA VAL A 158 -12.38 -15.84 7.54
C VAL A 158 -12.53 -17.20 8.24
N PRO A 159 -11.94 -18.30 7.71
CA PRO A 159 -11.85 -19.58 8.41
C PRO A 159 -11.23 -19.41 9.80
N VAL A 160 -11.72 -20.14 10.80
CA VAL A 160 -11.29 -19.98 12.20
C VAL A 160 -9.78 -20.19 12.36
N GLU A 161 -9.19 -21.04 11.52
CA GLU A 161 -7.76 -21.36 11.49
C GLU A 161 -6.89 -20.18 11.04
N LEU A 162 -7.49 -19.22 10.32
CA LEU A 162 -6.82 -18.02 9.82
C LEU A 162 -7.12 -16.77 10.68
N LEU A 163 -8.03 -16.87 11.66
CA LEU A 163 -8.33 -15.77 12.56
C LEU A 163 -7.13 -15.47 13.44
N CYS A 164 -6.79 -14.19 13.54
CA CYS A 164 -5.71 -13.75 14.39
C CYS A 164 -6.15 -13.70 15.86
N PRO A 165 -5.53 -14.47 16.77
CA PRO A 165 -5.82 -14.33 18.19
C PRO A 165 -5.29 -12.98 18.71
N THR A 166 -6.14 -12.27 19.45
CA THR A 166 -5.81 -11.00 20.08
C THR A 166 -6.48 -10.86 21.44
N SER A 167 -5.76 -10.26 22.39
CA SER A 167 -6.31 -9.86 23.70
C SER A 167 -6.83 -8.43 23.69
N ASP A 168 -6.53 -7.65 22.65
CA ASP A 168 -6.90 -6.24 22.53
C ASP A 168 -8.41 -6.06 22.30
N GLU A 169 -9.05 -5.20 23.09
CA GLU A 169 -10.50 -5.01 23.08
C GLU A 169 -11.00 -4.28 21.82
N GLU A 170 -10.18 -3.45 21.18
CA GLU A 170 -10.55 -2.80 19.93
C GLU A 170 -10.53 -3.82 18.79
N LEU A 171 -9.46 -4.61 18.70
CA LEU A 171 -9.33 -5.63 17.67
C LEU A 171 -10.38 -6.74 17.76
N LYS A 172 -10.87 -7.07 18.96
CA LYS A 172 -11.97 -8.03 19.16
C LYS A 172 -13.29 -7.62 18.48
N LYS A 173 -13.48 -6.33 18.19
CA LYS A 173 -14.66 -5.83 17.47
C LYS A 173 -14.67 -6.26 16.00
N HIS A 174 -13.55 -6.73 15.48
CA HIS A 174 -13.39 -7.17 14.10
C HIS A 174 -13.49 -8.70 14.00
N SER A 175 -14.64 -9.21 13.54
CA SER A 175 -14.88 -10.67 13.45
C SER A 175 -14.04 -11.40 12.40
N ASN A 176 -13.45 -10.66 11.46
CA ASN A 176 -12.68 -11.17 10.32
C ASN A 176 -11.22 -10.72 10.38
N LEU A 177 -10.65 -10.64 11.59
CA LEU A 177 -9.30 -10.17 11.82
C LEU A 177 -8.27 -11.25 11.41
N ILE A 178 -7.33 -10.88 10.54
CA ILE A 178 -6.16 -11.69 10.19
C ILE A 178 -4.88 -10.99 10.64
N CYS A 179 -3.78 -11.74 10.74
CA CYS A 179 -2.48 -11.15 10.99
C CYS A 179 -1.35 -11.96 10.37
N ILE A 180 -0.22 -11.28 10.19
CA ILE A 180 1.06 -11.88 9.87
C ILE A 180 2.05 -11.60 11.00
N THR A 181 2.85 -12.59 11.38
CA THR A 181 3.79 -12.51 12.50
C THR A 181 5.19 -12.89 12.02
N ALA A 182 6.22 -12.21 12.53
CA ALA A 182 7.62 -12.55 12.29
C ALA A 182 8.49 -12.37 13.54
N PRO A 183 9.57 -13.17 13.67
CA PRO A 183 10.50 -13.15 14.80
C PRO A 183 11.62 -12.14 14.64
#